data_AF-A0A7U6QP27-F1
#
_entry.id   AF-A0A7U6QP27-F1
#
_cell.length_a   1.000
_cell.length_b   1.000
_cell.length_c   1.000
_cell.angle_alpha   90.00
_cell.angle_beta   90.00
_cell.angle_gamma   90.00
#
_symmetry.space_group_name_H-M   'P 1'
#
loop_
_entity.id
_entity.type
_entity.pdbx_description
1 polymer ?
#
loop_
_entity_poly.entity_id
_entity_poly.type
_entity_poly.pdbx_seq_one_letter_code
_entity_poly.pdbx_strand_id
1 'polypeptide(L)'
;MPSYMPSIQKTGQRCQDFGEDGALDLMHNMPFQQAGYYYSTSAPVVAGGVIIVAGAVNDNYDVNSPSGVIRAYDVNTGELMWNWDSGDPDNTAPFDVNDPTQVYRTSSPNSWSTASADEELGLAYFPMGNRTPDQLGSYRNAAEEKYATSVVALDLKTGEARWVQQFVHHDLWDMDTPAQPTLLDLNTADGVQPALVIPTKQGDVYVLNRATGEPIVPIKERDAPQGYLIAGEHASPTQPYSGLSFAPEKLTEKDMWGASLIDQMMCRIEFNKLNYDGRYTPPSTNGTLVYPGNFGTFNWGGLAVDPENGVMFGMPTYLAFTSKLIPKDTLGDVGDQ
;
A
#
# COMPACT_ATOMS: atom_id res chain seq x y z
N MET A 1 -8.15 -21.92 -5.76
CA MET A 1 -7.35 -21.11 -6.70
C MET A 1 -7.92 -19.69 -6.68
N PRO A 2 -7.12 -18.66 -6.38
CA PRO A 2 -7.54 -17.27 -6.55
C PRO A 2 -7.99 -17.07 -8.00
N SER A 3 -9.26 -16.77 -8.19
CA SER A 3 -9.86 -16.57 -9.51
C SER A 3 -10.77 -15.34 -9.47
N TYR A 4 -10.73 -14.53 -10.51
CA TYR A 4 -11.59 -13.35 -10.65
C TYR A 4 -12.65 -13.60 -11.73
N MET A 5 -13.92 -13.29 -11.45
CA MET A 5 -15.07 -13.49 -12.36
C MET A 5 -15.73 -12.16 -12.72
N PRO A 6 -15.32 -11.48 -13.80
CA PRO A 6 -15.85 -10.17 -14.15
C PRO A 6 -17.19 -10.18 -14.89
N SER A 7 -17.62 -11.31 -15.47
CA SER A 7 -18.63 -11.28 -16.53
C SER A 7 -19.93 -12.00 -16.14
N ILE A 8 -20.95 -11.20 -15.87
CA ILE A 8 -22.34 -11.65 -15.77
C ILE A 8 -23.06 -11.19 -17.04
N GLN A 9 -23.50 -12.14 -17.88
CA GLN A 9 -24.45 -11.82 -18.95
C GLN A 9 -25.75 -11.25 -18.34
N LYS A 10 -26.63 -10.63 -19.14
CA LYS A 10 -27.98 -10.20 -18.70
C LYS A 10 -28.78 -11.30 -17.98
N THR A 11 -28.37 -12.56 -18.12
CA THR A 11 -28.96 -13.78 -17.55
C THR A 11 -28.36 -14.21 -16.21
N GLY A 12 -27.26 -13.62 -15.71
CA GLY A 12 -26.56 -14.11 -14.52
C GLY A 12 -25.49 -15.18 -14.79
N GLN A 13 -25.35 -15.63 -16.04
CA GLN A 13 -24.42 -16.70 -16.43
C GLN A 13 -23.02 -16.16 -16.71
N ARG A 14 -22.00 -17.00 -16.43
CA ARG A 14 -20.59 -16.72 -16.76
C ARG A 14 -20.39 -16.62 -18.27
N CYS A 15 -19.56 -15.70 -18.73
CA CYS A 15 -19.11 -15.69 -20.12
C CYS A 15 -17.99 -16.72 -20.30
N GLN A 16 -18.30 -17.87 -20.90
CA GLN A 16 -17.35 -18.98 -21.06
C GLN A 16 -16.18 -18.66 -22.01
N ASP A 17 -16.34 -17.62 -22.83
CA ASP A 17 -15.36 -17.09 -23.78
C ASP A 17 -14.39 -16.08 -23.15
N PHE A 18 -14.55 -15.77 -21.86
CA PHE A 18 -13.66 -14.88 -21.13
C PHE A 18 -12.69 -15.68 -20.24
N GLY A 19 -11.38 -15.45 -20.39
CA GLY A 19 -10.35 -16.14 -19.63
C GLY A 19 -10.48 -17.67 -19.74
N GLU A 20 -10.45 -18.35 -18.60
CA GLU A 20 -10.74 -19.79 -18.47
C GLU A 20 -12.15 -19.99 -17.89
N ASP A 21 -13.14 -20.28 -18.74
CA ASP A 21 -14.56 -20.50 -18.38
C ASP A 21 -15.16 -19.37 -17.51
N GLY A 22 -14.86 -18.13 -17.88
CA GLY A 22 -15.33 -16.92 -17.20
C GLY A 22 -14.49 -16.51 -16.00
N ALA A 23 -13.29 -17.06 -15.83
CA ALA A 23 -12.39 -16.76 -14.72
C ALA A 23 -10.96 -16.42 -15.18
N LEU A 24 -10.28 -15.53 -14.47
CA LEU A 24 -8.84 -15.30 -14.60
C LEU A 24 -8.08 -16.11 -13.55
N ASP A 25 -7.08 -16.89 -13.96
CA ASP A 25 -6.09 -17.44 -13.04
C ASP A 25 -5.09 -16.34 -12.67
N LEU A 26 -4.95 -16.06 -11.38
CA LEU A 26 -4.03 -15.05 -10.88
C LEU A 26 -2.70 -15.66 -10.39
N MET A 27 -2.51 -16.97 -10.47
CA MET A 27 -1.33 -17.66 -9.96
C MET A 27 -0.30 -18.03 -11.03
N HIS A 28 -0.59 -17.80 -12.32
CA HIS A 28 0.40 -18.02 -13.38
C HIS A 28 1.68 -17.21 -13.13
N ASN A 29 2.84 -17.81 -13.41
CA ASN A 29 4.18 -17.22 -13.25
C ASN A 29 4.51 -16.64 -11.85
N MET A 30 3.67 -16.92 -10.83
CA MET A 30 3.91 -16.47 -9.46
C MET A 30 4.98 -17.32 -8.79
N PRO A 31 5.97 -16.70 -8.12
CA PRO A 31 6.83 -17.41 -7.19
C PRO A 31 6.04 -17.76 -5.91
N PHE A 32 6.54 -18.72 -5.12
CA PHE A 32 6.04 -19.04 -3.77
C PHE A 32 4.50 -19.17 -3.72
N GLN A 33 3.93 -20.16 -4.39
CA GLN A 33 2.47 -20.33 -4.46
C GLN A 33 1.95 -21.06 -3.20
N GLN A 34 1.85 -20.37 -2.07
CA GLN A 34 1.19 -20.92 -0.88
C GLN A 34 -0.28 -20.51 -0.81
N ALA A 35 -1.13 -21.44 -0.36
CA ALA A 35 -2.56 -21.19 -0.22
C ALA A 35 -2.81 -20.06 0.80
N GLY A 36 -3.60 -19.07 0.40
CA GLY A 36 -3.97 -17.93 1.25
C GLY A 36 -2.93 -16.81 1.31
N TYR A 37 -1.78 -16.94 0.64
CA TYR A 37 -0.75 -15.90 0.63
C TYR A 37 -1.00 -14.80 -0.41
N TYR A 38 -1.80 -15.08 -1.44
CA TYR A 38 -2.25 -14.11 -2.44
C TYR A 38 -3.76 -14.20 -2.66
N TYR A 39 -4.44 -13.05 -2.67
CA TYR A 39 -5.86 -12.94 -2.98
C TYR A 39 -6.23 -11.53 -3.42
N SER A 40 -7.28 -11.37 -4.23
CA SER A 40 -7.79 -10.06 -4.61
C SER A 40 -8.80 -9.56 -3.57
N THR A 41 -8.45 -8.49 -2.86
CA THR A 41 -9.24 -7.89 -1.77
C THR A 41 -10.19 -6.79 -2.24
N SER A 42 -9.82 -6.06 -3.29
CA SER A 42 -10.57 -4.93 -3.82
C SER A 42 -11.04 -5.21 -5.24
N ALA A 43 -12.08 -4.50 -5.67
CA ALA A 43 -12.62 -4.64 -7.02
C ALA A 43 -11.56 -4.23 -8.07
N PRO A 44 -11.40 -5.01 -9.16
CA PRO A 44 -10.61 -4.61 -10.31
C PRO A 44 -11.10 -3.31 -10.95
N VAL A 45 -10.15 -2.61 -11.58
CA VAL A 45 -10.45 -1.41 -12.37
C VAL A 45 -10.81 -1.84 -13.78
N VAL A 46 -11.93 -1.34 -14.30
CA VAL A 46 -12.31 -1.52 -15.70
C VAL A 46 -12.27 -0.16 -16.37
N ALA A 47 -11.28 0.07 -17.23
CA ALA A 47 -11.05 1.34 -17.89
C ALA A 47 -10.25 1.13 -19.18
N GLY A 48 -10.46 1.95 -20.20
CA GLY A 48 -9.67 1.94 -21.43
C GLY A 48 -9.75 0.63 -22.22
N GLY A 49 -10.80 -0.17 -22.02
CA GLY A 49 -10.97 -1.49 -22.66
C GLY A 49 -10.21 -2.63 -21.97
N VAL A 50 -9.64 -2.40 -20.79
CA VAL A 50 -8.94 -3.44 -20.00
C VAL A 50 -9.56 -3.61 -18.61
N ILE A 51 -9.37 -4.80 -18.04
CA ILE A 51 -9.62 -5.13 -16.65
C ILE A 51 -8.26 -5.22 -15.96
N ILE A 52 -8.01 -4.36 -14.99
CA ILE A 52 -6.74 -4.33 -14.24
C ILE A 52 -6.97 -4.89 -12.85
N VAL A 53 -6.25 -5.97 -12.54
CA VAL A 53 -6.32 -6.70 -11.28
C VAL A 53 -5.02 -6.50 -10.50
N ALA A 54 -5.16 -6.05 -9.26
CA ALA A 54 -4.12 -6.07 -8.24
C ALA A 54 -4.56 -7.00 -7.09
N GLY A 55 -3.61 -7.39 -6.24
CA GLY A 55 -3.86 -8.34 -5.16
C GLY A 55 -3.21 -7.94 -3.84
N ALA A 56 -3.73 -8.53 -2.77
CA ALA A 56 -3.11 -8.59 -1.47
C ALA A 56 -2.11 -9.76 -1.44
N VAL A 57 -0.96 -9.52 -0.83
CA VAL A 57 0.03 -10.51 -0.43
C VAL A 57 0.03 -10.47 1.10
N ASN A 58 0.07 -11.60 1.79
CA ASN A 58 0.00 -11.59 3.26
C ASN A 58 1.20 -10.86 3.90
N ASP A 59 0.88 -9.92 4.78
CA ASP A 59 1.86 -9.14 5.50
C ASP A 59 2.56 -9.98 6.56
N ASN A 60 3.88 -9.81 6.69
CA ASN A 60 4.70 -10.29 7.82
C ASN A 60 4.77 -11.81 8.05
N TYR A 61 4.26 -12.65 7.14
CA TYR A 61 4.32 -14.12 7.27
C TYR A 61 5.68 -14.71 6.87
N ASP A 62 6.22 -14.31 5.71
CA ASP A 62 7.47 -14.85 5.16
C ASP A 62 8.16 -13.79 4.27
N VAL A 63 9.49 -13.80 4.29
CA VAL A 63 10.35 -13.05 3.35
C VAL A 63 10.19 -13.49 1.90
N ASN A 64 9.72 -14.73 1.69
CA ASN A 64 9.48 -15.34 0.40
C ASN A 64 7.99 -15.60 0.15
N SER A 65 7.33 -14.62 -0.46
CA SER A 65 5.90 -14.64 -0.76
C SER A 65 5.64 -14.41 -2.26
N PRO A 66 4.40 -14.63 -2.74
CA PRO A 66 3.98 -14.22 -4.07
C PRO A 66 4.32 -12.77 -4.41
N SER A 67 4.35 -12.48 -5.71
CA SER A 67 4.53 -11.11 -6.21
C SER A 67 3.29 -10.25 -5.94
N GLY A 68 3.51 -8.96 -5.73
CA GLY A 68 2.49 -7.92 -5.72
C GLY A 68 2.04 -7.46 -7.11
N VAL A 69 2.45 -8.17 -8.18
CA VAL A 69 2.21 -7.80 -9.58
C VAL A 69 0.76 -7.37 -9.87
N ILE A 70 0.66 -6.28 -10.64
CA ILE A 70 -0.57 -5.71 -11.18
C ILE A 70 -0.68 -6.14 -12.64
N ARG A 71 -1.85 -6.65 -13.07
CA ARG A 71 -2.03 -7.21 -14.41
C ARG A 71 -3.25 -6.65 -15.08
N ALA A 72 -3.13 -6.36 -16.37
CA ALA A 72 -4.28 -5.99 -17.19
C ALA A 72 -4.62 -7.07 -18.19
N TYR A 73 -5.92 -7.25 -18.38
CA TYR A 73 -6.49 -8.23 -19.29
C TYR A 73 -7.45 -7.53 -20.25
N ASP A 74 -7.55 -7.99 -21.50
CA ASP A 74 -8.58 -7.50 -22.42
C ASP A 74 -9.97 -7.75 -21.83
N VAL A 75 -10.84 -6.73 -21.86
CA VAL A 75 -12.15 -6.79 -21.22
C VAL A 75 -13.10 -7.82 -21.84
N ASN A 76 -12.89 -8.19 -23.11
CA ASN A 76 -13.76 -9.10 -23.85
C ASN A 76 -13.23 -10.54 -23.77
N THR A 77 -11.92 -10.73 -23.89
CA THR A 77 -11.31 -12.07 -24.02
C THR A 77 -10.66 -12.57 -22.73
N GLY A 78 -10.26 -11.67 -21.82
CA GLY A 78 -9.46 -12.03 -20.66
C GLY A 78 -8.00 -12.37 -20.98
N GLU A 79 -7.53 -12.07 -22.19
CA GLU A 79 -6.12 -12.22 -22.58
C GLU A 79 -5.22 -11.23 -21.83
N LEU A 80 -4.08 -11.69 -21.30
CA LEU A 80 -3.12 -10.84 -20.59
C LEU A 80 -2.51 -9.82 -21.57
N MET A 81 -2.68 -8.54 -21.26
CA MET A 81 -2.24 -7.43 -22.12
C MET A 81 -0.91 -6.84 -21.67
N TRP A 82 -0.73 -6.70 -20.36
CA TRP A 82 0.52 -6.28 -19.73
C TRP A 82 0.53 -6.72 -18.26
N ASN A 83 1.73 -6.77 -17.69
CA ASN A 83 1.94 -6.94 -16.26
C ASN A 83 2.90 -5.88 -15.74
N TRP A 84 2.70 -5.41 -14.52
CA TRP A 84 3.62 -4.48 -13.88
C TRP A 84 3.96 -5.01 -12.49
N ASP A 85 5.23 -5.33 -12.29
CA ASP A 85 5.78 -5.78 -11.02
C ASP A 85 6.69 -4.68 -10.46
N SER A 86 6.42 -4.20 -9.25
CA SER A 86 7.18 -3.12 -8.63
C SER A 86 8.66 -3.48 -8.38
N GLY A 87 8.99 -4.78 -8.33
CA GLY A 87 10.37 -5.27 -8.24
C GLY A 87 11.10 -5.34 -9.59
N ASP A 88 10.37 -5.21 -10.71
CA ASP A 88 10.92 -5.18 -12.08
C ASP A 88 10.04 -4.29 -13.00
N PRO A 89 9.97 -2.99 -12.70
CA PRO A 89 8.92 -2.10 -13.20
C PRO A 89 9.02 -1.77 -14.69
N ASP A 90 10.17 -2.06 -15.32
CA ASP A 90 10.44 -1.77 -16.74
C ASP A 90 10.03 -2.96 -17.64
N ASN A 91 9.74 -4.13 -17.06
CA ASN A 91 9.33 -5.32 -17.80
C ASN A 91 7.80 -5.43 -17.86
N THR A 92 7.18 -4.63 -18.72
CA THR A 92 5.71 -4.56 -18.80
C THR A 92 5.06 -5.50 -19.81
N ALA A 93 5.88 -6.14 -20.66
CA ALA A 93 5.39 -7.08 -21.65
C ALA A 93 4.62 -8.22 -20.99
N PRO A 94 3.47 -8.64 -21.57
CA PRO A 94 2.69 -9.72 -21.00
C PRO A 94 3.52 -11.01 -20.98
N PHE A 95 3.59 -11.64 -19.81
CA PHE A 95 4.28 -12.91 -19.69
C PHE A 95 3.51 -14.01 -20.43
N ASP A 96 4.25 -14.95 -21.04
CA ASP A 96 3.67 -16.19 -21.52
C ASP A 96 3.37 -17.07 -20.30
N VAL A 97 2.07 -17.31 -20.07
CA VAL A 97 1.56 -18.13 -18.96
C VAL A 97 2.08 -19.57 -19.01
N ASN A 98 2.60 -20.03 -20.15
CA ASN A 98 3.17 -21.35 -20.34
C ASN A 98 4.70 -21.39 -20.29
N ASP A 99 5.38 -20.24 -20.19
CA ASP A 99 6.84 -20.15 -20.14
C ASP A 99 7.32 -20.15 -18.68
N PRO A 100 7.88 -21.26 -18.16
CA PRO A 100 8.33 -21.34 -16.77
C PRO A 100 9.60 -20.52 -16.50
N THR A 101 10.24 -19.96 -17.53
CA THR A 101 11.41 -19.09 -17.36
C THR A 101 11.01 -17.66 -17.01
N GLN A 102 9.76 -17.29 -17.25
CA GLN A 102 9.19 -16.01 -16.89
C GLN A 102 8.54 -16.13 -15.51
N VAL A 103 9.11 -15.45 -14.52
CA VAL A 103 8.66 -15.51 -13.12
C VAL A 103 8.66 -14.11 -12.56
N TYR A 104 7.56 -13.74 -11.89
CA TYR A 104 7.44 -12.46 -11.20
C TYR A 104 8.40 -12.36 -10.01
N ARG A 105 8.64 -11.14 -9.52
CA ARG A 105 9.57 -10.90 -8.41
C ARG A 105 8.96 -11.34 -7.08
N THR A 106 9.79 -11.97 -6.27
CA THR A 106 9.42 -12.42 -4.92
C THR A 106 9.06 -11.25 -4.02
N SER A 107 7.88 -11.32 -3.40
CA SER A 107 7.42 -10.38 -2.36
C SER A 107 7.41 -8.91 -2.80
N SER A 108 7.27 -8.60 -4.09
CA SER A 108 7.25 -7.22 -4.53
C SER A 108 6.06 -6.45 -3.93
N PRO A 109 6.20 -5.13 -3.66
CA PRO A 109 5.12 -4.31 -3.15
C PRO A 109 3.82 -4.47 -3.95
N ASN A 110 2.74 -4.76 -3.25
CA ASN A 110 1.44 -5.06 -3.82
C ASN A 110 0.52 -3.83 -3.83
N SER A 111 -0.69 -3.98 -4.38
CA SER A 111 -1.76 -2.99 -4.26
C SER A 111 -3.05 -3.72 -3.90
N TRP A 112 -3.40 -3.72 -2.61
CA TRP A 112 -4.55 -4.43 -2.09
C TRP A 112 -5.81 -3.57 -1.98
N SER A 113 -5.65 -2.23 -2.00
CA SER A 113 -6.78 -1.31 -1.90
C SER A 113 -7.43 -1.03 -3.26
N THR A 114 -8.52 -0.26 -3.24
CA THR A 114 -9.26 0.09 -4.45
C THR A 114 -8.45 1.10 -5.26
N ALA A 115 -8.23 0.82 -6.54
CA ALA A 115 -7.59 1.76 -7.47
C ALA A 115 -8.63 2.67 -8.14
N SER A 116 -8.16 3.66 -8.90
CA SER A 116 -9.00 4.57 -9.69
C SER A 116 -8.36 4.81 -11.06
N ALA A 117 -9.13 5.32 -12.01
CA ALA A 117 -8.63 5.56 -13.37
C ALA A 117 -9.21 6.85 -13.97
N ASP A 118 -8.43 7.44 -14.87
CA ASP A 118 -8.80 8.56 -15.72
C ASP A 118 -8.59 8.12 -17.19
N GLU A 119 -9.69 7.83 -17.89
CA GLU A 119 -9.64 7.38 -19.28
C GLU A 119 -9.21 8.48 -20.26
N GLU A 120 -9.42 9.75 -19.92
CA GLU A 120 -9.00 10.88 -20.78
C GLU A 120 -7.48 11.02 -20.78
N LEU A 121 -6.87 10.82 -19.61
CA LEU A 121 -5.41 10.79 -19.46
C LEU A 121 -4.79 9.45 -19.84
N GLY A 122 -5.60 8.38 -19.90
CA GLY A 122 -5.12 7.02 -20.15
C GLY A 122 -4.37 6.43 -18.95
N LEU A 123 -4.70 6.83 -17.72
CA LEU A 123 -3.96 6.46 -16.51
C LEU A 123 -4.84 5.72 -15.49
N ALA A 124 -4.26 4.75 -14.79
CA ALA A 124 -4.81 4.16 -13.57
C ALA A 124 -3.86 4.41 -12.38
N TYR A 125 -4.43 4.71 -11.22
CA TYR A 125 -3.73 5.09 -10.00
C TYR A 125 -3.85 4.00 -8.96
N PHE A 126 -2.71 3.39 -8.60
CA PHE A 126 -2.64 2.30 -7.65
C PHE A 126 -2.03 2.76 -6.34
N PRO A 127 -2.76 2.68 -5.22
CA PRO A 127 -2.19 2.86 -3.90
C PRO A 127 -1.35 1.62 -3.53
N MET A 128 -0.08 1.83 -3.24
CA MET A 128 0.89 0.75 -3.06
C MET A 128 1.14 0.40 -1.59
N GLY A 129 1.24 -0.91 -1.37
CA GLY A 129 1.67 -1.62 -0.18
C GLY A 129 3.17 -1.60 0.06
N ASN A 130 3.64 -2.55 0.86
CA ASN A 130 5.05 -2.80 1.11
C ASN A 130 5.50 -4.16 0.55
N ARG A 131 6.83 -4.35 0.50
CA ARG A 131 7.40 -5.70 0.43
C ARG A 131 7.14 -6.39 1.76
N THR A 132 6.56 -7.59 1.72
CA THR A 132 6.41 -8.44 2.90
C THR A 132 7.76 -9.07 3.29
N PRO A 133 8.09 -9.17 4.59
CA PRO A 133 7.44 -8.54 5.74
C PRO A 133 7.50 -7.01 5.76
N ASP A 134 6.36 -6.39 6.03
CA ASP A 134 6.17 -4.94 5.99
C ASP A 134 6.97 -4.20 7.06
N GLN A 135 7.20 -4.83 8.21
CA GLN A 135 7.87 -4.22 9.36
C GLN A 135 9.37 -4.54 9.44
N LEU A 136 9.95 -5.10 8.37
CA LEU A 136 11.38 -5.34 8.19
C LEU A 136 11.81 -4.94 6.77
N GLY A 137 12.73 -3.99 6.68
CA GLY A 137 13.16 -3.37 5.44
C GLY A 137 14.46 -3.93 4.86
N SER A 138 15.28 -4.63 5.65
CA SER A 138 16.63 -5.08 5.26
C SER A 138 16.73 -5.93 3.98
N TYR A 139 15.61 -6.47 3.46
CA TYR A 139 15.54 -7.29 2.25
C TYR A 139 15.19 -6.52 0.98
N ARG A 140 14.80 -5.25 1.10
CA ARG A 140 14.26 -4.48 -0.03
C ARG A 140 15.35 -4.02 -0.97
N ASN A 141 15.10 -4.19 -2.27
CA ASN A 141 15.94 -3.61 -3.30
C ASN A 141 15.47 -2.18 -3.66
N ALA A 142 16.25 -1.48 -4.48
CA ALA A 142 15.98 -0.09 -4.84
C ALA A 142 14.66 0.13 -5.60
N ALA A 143 14.22 -0.84 -6.41
CA ALA A 143 12.95 -0.75 -7.12
C ALA A 143 11.76 -0.90 -6.16
N GLU A 144 11.84 -1.89 -5.27
CA GLU A 144 10.84 -2.12 -4.23
C GLU A 144 10.75 -0.91 -3.29
N GLU A 145 11.89 -0.34 -2.87
CA GLU A 145 11.92 0.90 -2.09
C GLU A 145 11.29 2.08 -2.81
N LYS A 146 11.41 2.19 -4.13
CA LYS A 146 10.83 3.31 -4.89
C LYS A 146 9.31 3.30 -4.91
N TYR A 147 8.70 2.11 -4.97
CA TYR A 147 7.24 1.95 -5.12
C TYR A 147 6.53 1.55 -3.83
N ALA A 148 7.25 1.14 -2.78
CA ALA A 148 6.64 0.88 -1.48
C ALA A 148 6.03 2.15 -0.88
N THR A 149 4.88 1.99 -0.23
CA THR A 149 4.13 3.06 0.45
C THR A 149 4.02 4.31 -0.42
N SER A 150 3.39 4.15 -1.57
CA SER A 150 3.31 5.17 -2.61
C SER A 150 1.93 5.20 -3.27
N VAL A 151 1.74 6.13 -4.18
CA VAL A 151 0.80 5.96 -5.29
C VAL A 151 1.61 5.89 -6.58
N VAL A 152 1.23 4.99 -7.49
CA VAL A 152 1.80 4.90 -8.84
C VAL A 152 0.73 5.12 -9.88
N ALA A 153 1.04 5.90 -10.92
CA ALA A 153 0.20 6.03 -12.11
C ALA A 153 0.74 5.12 -13.21
N LEU A 154 -0.05 4.14 -13.62
CA LEU A 154 0.25 3.23 -14.72
C LEU A 154 -0.53 3.63 -15.97
N ASP A 155 0.11 3.55 -17.13
CA ASP A 155 -0.57 3.69 -18.41
C ASP A 155 -1.56 2.52 -18.62
N LEU A 156 -2.82 2.84 -18.97
CA LEU A 156 -3.88 1.84 -19.13
C LEU A 156 -3.56 0.80 -20.23
N LYS A 157 -2.79 1.17 -21.26
CA LYS A 157 -2.52 0.31 -22.42
C LYS A 157 -1.22 -0.45 -22.32
N THR A 158 -0.20 0.14 -21.70
CA THR A 158 1.15 -0.43 -21.68
C THR A 158 1.59 -0.92 -20.29
N GLY A 159 0.90 -0.52 -19.23
CA GLY A 159 1.32 -0.78 -17.85
C GLY A 159 2.56 0.00 -17.41
N GLU A 160 3.11 0.88 -18.25
CA GLU A 160 4.29 1.66 -17.92
C GLU A 160 4.00 2.65 -16.79
N ALA A 161 4.88 2.70 -15.79
CA ALA A 161 4.80 3.68 -14.71
C ALA A 161 5.12 5.09 -15.24
N ARG A 162 4.11 5.95 -15.27
CA ARG A 162 4.21 7.33 -15.77
C ARG A 162 4.78 8.28 -14.72
N TRP A 163 4.39 8.08 -13.48
CA TRP A 163 4.94 8.77 -12.32
C TRP A 163 4.63 7.96 -11.05
N VAL A 164 5.39 8.24 -9.98
CA VAL A 164 5.19 7.67 -8.64
C VAL A 164 5.44 8.76 -7.60
N GLN A 165 4.65 8.76 -6.53
CA GLN A 165 4.87 9.60 -5.36
C GLN A 165 4.90 8.72 -4.10
N GLN A 166 6.05 8.65 -3.44
CA GLN A 166 6.23 7.93 -2.18
C GLN A 166 5.80 8.80 -0.98
N PHE A 167 5.21 8.16 0.04
CA PHE A 167 4.69 8.80 1.26
C PHE A 167 5.38 8.36 2.54
N VAL A 168 6.11 7.24 2.53
CA VAL A 168 7.01 6.84 3.60
C VAL A 168 8.28 6.29 2.97
N HIS A 169 9.40 6.90 3.29
CA HIS A 169 10.72 6.40 2.92
C HIS A 169 11.07 5.21 3.82
N HIS A 170 11.44 4.08 3.23
CA HIS A 170 11.86 2.88 3.95
C HIS A 170 10.87 2.50 5.08
N ASP A 171 9.64 2.14 4.72
CA ASP A 171 8.56 1.89 5.69
C ASP A 171 8.86 0.67 6.58
N LEU A 172 8.91 0.86 7.89
CA LEU A 172 9.09 -0.20 8.89
C LEU A 172 7.84 -0.42 9.76
N TRP A 173 6.73 0.20 9.41
CA TRP A 173 5.58 0.39 10.30
C TRP A 173 4.28 -0.18 9.75
N ASP A 174 4.29 -0.76 8.54
CA ASP A 174 3.07 -1.14 7.82
C ASP A 174 2.15 0.10 7.69
N MET A 175 2.75 1.17 7.18
CA MET A 175 2.12 2.46 6.90
C MET A 175 1.87 2.64 5.42
N ASP A 176 1.54 1.57 4.70
CA ASP A 176 1.20 1.63 3.28
C ASP A 176 0.04 2.60 2.93
N THR A 177 -0.19 2.78 1.62
CA THR A 177 -1.29 3.61 1.12
C THR A 177 -2.57 2.77 1.08
N PRO A 178 -3.55 3.01 1.97
CA PRO A 178 -4.57 2.01 2.25
C PRO A 178 -5.88 2.24 1.49
N ALA A 179 -5.99 3.33 0.72
CA ALA A 179 -7.25 3.88 0.29
C ALA A 179 -7.26 4.30 -1.18
N GLN A 180 -8.47 4.38 -1.74
CA GLN A 180 -8.68 4.81 -3.12
C GLN A 180 -8.16 6.24 -3.37
N PRO A 181 -7.26 6.43 -4.35
CA PRO A 181 -6.93 7.75 -4.86
C PRO A 181 -8.17 8.40 -5.48
N THR A 182 -8.65 9.51 -4.92
CA THR A 182 -9.90 10.15 -5.36
C THR A 182 -9.61 11.22 -6.41
N LEU A 183 -10.25 11.12 -7.57
CA LEU A 183 -10.10 12.09 -8.65
C LEU A 183 -11.13 13.22 -8.51
N LEU A 184 -10.69 14.46 -8.69
CA LEU A 184 -11.58 15.60 -8.88
C LEU A 184 -10.88 16.74 -9.62
N ASP A 185 -11.65 17.64 -10.21
CA ASP A 185 -11.13 18.90 -10.70
C ASP A 185 -11.22 19.95 -9.58
N LEU A 186 -10.07 20.35 -9.05
CA LEU A 186 -9.97 21.19 -7.87
C LEU A 186 -9.78 22.65 -8.29
N ASN A 187 -10.65 23.53 -7.79
CA ASN A 187 -10.48 24.98 -7.93
C ASN A 187 -9.34 25.45 -7.02
N THR A 188 -8.22 25.89 -7.62
CA THR A 188 -7.08 26.48 -6.88
C THR A 188 -6.92 27.95 -7.22
N ALA A 189 -6.00 28.64 -6.52
CA ALA A 189 -5.67 30.04 -6.83
C ALA A 189 -5.10 30.22 -8.25
N ASP A 190 -4.47 29.18 -8.81
CA ASP A 190 -3.85 29.18 -10.14
C ASP A 190 -4.79 28.63 -11.23
N GLY A 191 -6.07 28.37 -10.87
CA GLY A 191 -7.09 27.83 -11.75
C GLY A 191 -7.49 26.39 -11.40
N VAL A 192 -8.33 25.80 -12.25
CA VAL A 192 -8.78 24.42 -12.10
C VAL A 192 -7.62 23.47 -12.37
N GLN A 193 -7.31 22.61 -11.41
CA GLN A 193 -6.24 21.62 -11.50
C GLN A 193 -6.83 20.21 -11.43
N PRO A 194 -6.36 19.27 -12.29
CA PRO A 194 -6.84 17.90 -12.25
C PRO A 194 -6.21 17.17 -11.05
N ALA A 195 -6.93 17.11 -9.93
CA ALA A 195 -6.40 16.64 -8.66
C ALA A 195 -6.61 15.13 -8.43
N LEU A 196 -5.68 14.55 -7.67
CA LEU A 196 -5.72 13.23 -7.07
C LEU A 196 -5.53 13.39 -5.55
N VAL A 197 -6.52 12.99 -4.76
CA VAL A 197 -6.54 13.15 -3.30
C VAL A 197 -6.36 11.79 -2.65
N ILE A 198 -5.34 11.67 -1.80
CA ILE A 198 -4.85 10.38 -1.29
C ILE A 198 -4.70 10.47 0.23
N PRO A 199 -5.60 9.83 1.00
CA PRO A 199 -5.43 9.73 2.43
C PRO A 199 -4.51 8.56 2.79
N THR A 200 -3.62 8.74 3.76
CA THR A 200 -2.62 7.72 4.11
C THR A 200 -2.73 7.25 5.57
N LYS A 201 -2.12 6.10 5.88
CA LYS A 201 -2.04 5.59 7.24
C LYS A 201 -1.32 6.56 8.19
N GLN A 202 -0.40 7.37 7.68
CA GLN A 202 0.32 8.36 8.49
C GLN A 202 -0.59 9.50 8.99
N GLY A 203 -1.78 9.67 8.39
CA GLY A 203 -2.73 10.76 8.68
C GLY A 203 -2.53 11.97 7.80
N ASP A 204 -1.52 11.97 6.96
CA ASP A 204 -1.31 12.96 5.92
C ASP A 204 -2.28 12.70 4.75
N VAL A 205 -2.74 13.78 4.12
CA VAL A 205 -3.59 13.71 2.93
C VAL A 205 -2.87 14.44 1.82
N TYR A 206 -2.45 13.69 0.81
CA TYR A 206 -1.71 14.23 -0.31
C TYR A 206 -2.67 14.66 -1.42
N VAL A 207 -2.40 15.80 -2.03
CA VAL A 207 -3.17 16.32 -3.16
C VAL A 207 -2.20 16.57 -4.30
N LEU A 208 -2.26 15.73 -5.32
CA LEU A 208 -1.35 15.73 -6.47
C LEU A 208 -2.09 16.14 -7.74
N ASN A 209 -1.39 16.67 -8.73
CA ASN A 209 -1.88 16.75 -10.09
C ASN A 209 -1.86 15.34 -10.69
N ARG A 210 -3.03 14.79 -11.02
CA ARG A 210 -3.16 13.39 -11.45
C ARG A 210 -2.48 13.09 -12.79
N ALA A 211 -2.24 14.11 -13.62
CA ALA A 211 -1.53 13.94 -14.89
C ALA A 211 0.00 13.85 -14.71
N THR A 212 0.56 14.58 -13.74
CA THR A 212 2.03 14.75 -13.60
C THR A 212 2.61 14.14 -12.33
N GLY A 213 1.80 13.87 -11.32
CA GLY A 213 2.24 13.47 -9.98
C GLY A 213 2.75 14.63 -9.13
N GLU A 214 2.79 15.86 -9.66
CA GLU A 214 3.30 17.02 -8.93
C GLU A 214 2.35 17.46 -7.81
N PRO A 215 2.86 17.89 -6.64
CA PRO A 215 2.03 18.29 -5.53
C PRO A 215 1.25 19.59 -5.82
N ILE A 216 -0.08 19.53 -5.69
CA ILE A 216 -0.94 20.72 -5.63
C ILE A 216 -0.90 21.30 -4.21
N VAL A 217 -1.00 20.43 -3.19
CA VAL A 217 -0.70 20.80 -1.80
C VAL A 217 0.76 20.47 -1.53
N PRO A 218 1.59 21.42 -1.03
CA PRO A 218 3.02 21.20 -0.86
C PRO A 218 3.36 19.99 0.01
N ILE A 219 4.33 19.21 -0.45
CA ILE A 219 4.98 18.14 0.30
C ILE A 219 6.33 18.65 0.80
N LYS A 220 6.64 18.39 2.06
CA LYS A 220 7.88 18.81 2.72
C LYS A 220 8.51 17.63 3.46
N GLU A 221 9.79 17.74 3.76
CA GLU A 221 10.53 16.76 4.56
C GLU A 221 10.64 17.19 6.02
N ARG A 222 10.58 16.22 6.94
CA ARG A 222 10.89 16.40 8.36
C ARG A 222 11.82 15.30 8.86
N ASP A 223 12.64 15.61 9.84
CA ASP A 223 13.51 14.63 10.49
C ASP A 223 12.70 13.48 11.11
N ALA A 224 13.23 12.26 10.99
CA ALA A 224 12.64 11.06 11.55
C ALA A 224 13.56 10.41 12.61
N PRO A 225 13.00 9.71 13.61
CA PRO A 225 13.81 8.98 14.59
C PRO A 225 14.73 7.94 13.94
N GLN A 226 15.99 7.88 14.39
CA GLN A 226 17.03 6.99 13.83
C GLN A 226 17.47 5.87 14.80
N GLY A 227 16.95 5.85 16.03
CA GLY A 227 17.40 4.96 17.10
C GLY A 227 16.79 3.55 17.05
N TYR A 228 17.32 2.66 17.91
CA TYR A 228 16.77 1.33 18.25
C TYR A 228 16.75 0.26 17.16
N LEU A 229 17.33 0.56 16.00
CA LEU A 229 17.46 -0.36 14.88
C LEU A 229 18.26 -1.61 15.25
N ILE A 230 17.89 -2.73 14.64
CA ILE A 230 18.66 -3.97 14.69
C ILE A 230 19.81 -3.95 13.68
N ALA A 231 20.80 -4.83 13.86
CA ALA A 231 21.91 -4.93 12.92
C ALA A 231 21.42 -5.30 11.50
N GLY A 232 21.91 -4.58 10.49
CA GLY A 232 21.52 -4.77 9.09
C GLY A 232 20.26 -4.02 8.67
N GLU A 233 19.55 -3.39 9.61
CA GLU A 233 18.42 -2.51 9.32
C GLU A 233 18.84 -1.03 9.30
N HIS A 234 18.09 -0.21 8.58
CA HIS A 234 18.28 1.24 8.57
C HIS A 234 16.95 1.99 8.70
N ALA A 235 17.00 3.29 8.96
CA ALA A 235 15.84 4.17 8.88
C ALA A 235 16.16 5.31 7.92
N SER A 236 15.13 5.85 7.26
CA SER A 236 15.31 7.08 6.49
C SER A 236 15.53 8.27 7.43
N PRO A 237 16.50 9.17 7.15
CA PRO A 237 16.76 10.35 7.99
C PRO A 237 15.59 11.34 8.02
N THR A 238 14.82 11.41 6.92
CA THR A 238 13.64 12.27 6.80
C THR A 238 12.43 11.48 6.31
N GLN A 239 11.25 12.05 6.51
CA GLN A 239 9.98 11.55 6.00
C GLN A 239 9.17 12.70 5.38
N PRO A 240 8.44 12.44 4.28
CA PRO A 240 7.59 13.44 3.68
C PRO A 240 6.36 13.68 4.56
N TYR A 241 5.81 14.88 4.51
CA TYR A 241 4.53 15.23 5.10
C TYR A 241 3.78 16.24 4.22
N SER A 242 2.46 16.17 4.25
CA SER A 242 1.60 17.04 3.45
C SER A 242 1.26 18.34 4.21
N GLY A 243 1.02 19.41 3.46
CA GLY A 243 0.39 20.63 3.99
C GLY A 243 -1.05 20.41 4.50
N LEU A 244 -1.67 19.27 4.20
CA LEU A 244 -2.96 18.84 4.72
C LEU A 244 -2.78 17.55 5.53
N SER A 245 -3.01 17.61 6.84
CA SER A 245 -2.72 16.49 7.74
C SER A 245 -3.72 16.41 8.89
N PHE A 246 -4.16 15.19 9.18
CA PHE A 246 -4.94 14.77 10.35
C PHE A 246 -4.08 13.99 11.34
N ALA A 247 -2.78 13.97 11.09
CA ALA A 247 -1.91 13.10 11.81
C ALA A 247 -1.79 13.51 13.29
N PRO A 248 -1.79 12.54 14.21
CA PRO A 248 -1.91 12.87 15.62
C PRO A 248 -0.61 13.45 16.18
N GLU A 249 -0.76 14.17 17.30
CA GLU A 249 0.37 14.63 18.11
C GLU A 249 1.13 13.43 18.71
N LYS A 250 2.39 13.66 19.07
CA LYS A 250 3.21 12.65 19.76
C LYS A 250 2.61 12.35 21.13
N LEU A 251 2.44 11.06 21.45
CA LEU A 251 1.97 10.63 22.77
C LEU A 251 3.01 10.93 23.85
N THR A 252 2.50 11.14 25.05
CA THR A 252 3.26 11.35 26.28
C THR A 252 2.68 10.48 27.38
N GLU A 253 3.38 10.39 28.52
CA GLU A 253 2.85 9.69 29.69
C GLU A 253 1.47 10.20 30.15
N LYS A 254 1.16 11.48 29.87
CA LYS A 254 -0.12 12.08 30.26
C LYS A 254 -1.29 11.53 29.47
N ASP A 255 -1.03 11.02 28.27
CA ASP A 255 -2.04 10.47 27.36
C ASP A 255 -2.42 9.03 27.73
N MET A 256 -1.67 8.40 28.64
CA MET A 256 -1.99 7.07 29.14
C MET A 256 -3.24 7.12 30.02
N TRP A 257 -4.30 6.49 29.54
CA TRP A 257 -5.59 6.37 30.22
C TRP A 257 -5.66 5.08 31.04
N GLY A 258 -6.44 5.08 32.12
CA GLY A 258 -6.76 3.89 32.91
C GLY A 258 -8.08 4.06 33.66
N ALA A 259 -8.78 2.95 33.89
CA ALA A 259 -10.07 2.95 34.60
C ALA A 259 -9.93 3.34 36.08
N SER A 260 -8.78 3.01 36.69
CA SER A 260 -8.37 3.42 38.02
C SER A 260 -6.99 4.10 38.01
N LEU A 261 -6.61 4.69 39.15
CA LEU A 261 -5.26 5.27 39.32
C LEU A 261 -4.15 4.22 39.20
N ILE A 262 -4.43 2.96 39.59
CA ILE A 262 -3.48 1.86 39.45
C ILE A 262 -3.32 1.49 37.97
N ASP A 263 -4.42 1.42 37.22
CA ASP A 263 -4.38 1.12 35.78
C ASP A 263 -3.62 2.21 35.03
N GLN A 264 -3.91 3.49 35.31
CA GLN A 264 -3.19 4.60 34.70
C GLN A 264 -1.69 4.54 35.02
N MET A 265 -1.31 4.24 36.26
CA MET A 265 0.09 4.04 36.64
C MET A 265 0.74 2.89 35.86
N MET A 266 0.06 1.75 35.73
CA MET A 266 0.57 0.60 34.97
C MET A 266 0.74 0.94 33.48
N CYS A 267 -0.25 1.60 32.85
CA CYS A 267 -0.13 2.04 31.45
C CYS A 267 1.04 2.99 31.24
N ARG A 268 1.32 3.90 32.19
CA ARG A 268 2.50 4.78 32.14
C ARG A 268 3.81 4.03 32.30
N ILE A 269 3.85 2.99 33.14
CA ILE A 269 5.02 2.13 33.29
C ILE A 269 5.27 1.37 31.98
N GLU A 270 4.25 0.79 31.37
CA GLU A 270 4.38 0.09 30.08
C GLU A 270 4.81 1.04 28.96
N PHE A 271 4.22 2.23 28.87
CA PHE A 271 4.64 3.27 27.93
C PHE A 271 6.14 3.59 28.06
N ASN A 272 6.65 3.74 29.29
CA ASN A 272 8.05 4.04 29.56
C ASN A 272 9.02 2.87 29.31
N LYS A 273 8.51 1.63 29.20
CA LYS A 273 9.33 0.48 28.83
C LYS A 273 9.55 0.38 27.33
N LEU A 274 8.64 0.94 26.52
CA LEU A 274 8.70 0.91 25.07
C LEU A 274 9.61 2.02 24.54
N ASN A 275 10.25 1.75 23.40
CA ASN A 275 10.93 2.79 22.64
C ASN A 275 9.86 3.65 21.94
N TYR A 276 9.90 4.97 22.15
CA TYR A 276 8.97 5.90 21.50
C TYR A 276 9.50 7.34 21.42
N ASP A 277 10.07 7.66 20.27
CA ASP A 277 10.50 9.02 19.93
C ASP A 277 9.47 9.79 19.09
N GLY A 278 8.33 9.16 18.80
CA GLY A 278 7.25 9.71 17.98
C GLY A 278 6.92 8.79 16.80
N ARG A 279 6.16 9.33 15.85
CA ARG A 279 5.91 8.64 14.58
C ARG A 279 7.23 8.30 13.91
N TYR A 280 7.29 7.13 13.29
CA TYR A 280 8.49 6.57 12.68
C TYR A 280 9.61 6.18 13.66
N THR A 281 9.30 5.93 14.94
CA THR A 281 10.23 5.22 15.81
C THR A 281 10.37 3.79 15.30
N PRO A 282 11.56 3.29 14.91
CA PRO A 282 11.69 1.97 14.31
C PRO A 282 11.27 0.82 15.26
N PRO A 283 10.77 -0.31 14.72
CA PRO A 283 10.62 -1.54 15.50
C PRO A 283 11.93 -1.96 16.16
N SER A 284 11.84 -2.53 17.36
CA SER A 284 13.02 -2.87 18.16
C SER A 284 12.80 -4.11 19.02
N THR A 285 13.89 -4.68 19.55
CA THR A 285 13.84 -5.85 20.45
C THR A 285 13.34 -5.51 21.85
N ASN A 286 13.43 -4.25 22.28
CA ASN A 286 12.84 -3.78 23.53
C ASN A 286 11.31 -3.62 23.43
N GLY A 287 10.78 -3.53 22.20
CA GLY A 287 9.41 -3.16 21.90
C GLY A 287 9.30 -1.66 21.62
N THR A 288 8.50 -1.32 20.62
CA THR A 288 8.31 0.05 20.13
C THR A 288 6.82 0.36 20.13
N LEU A 289 6.47 1.56 20.60
CA LEU A 289 5.11 2.08 20.41
C LEU A 289 5.02 2.72 19.01
N VAL A 290 4.08 2.25 18.20
CA VAL A 290 3.81 2.79 16.86
C VAL A 290 2.50 3.58 16.92
N TYR A 291 2.58 4.88 16.63
CA TYR A 291 1.42 5.77 16.65
C TYR A 291 1.51 6.88 15.57
N PRO A 292 0.51 7.02 14.68
CA PRO A 292 -0.61 6.07 14.49
C PRO A 292 -0.05 4.68 14.17
N GLY A 293 -0.69 3.61 14.64
CA GLY A 293 -0.20 2.27 14.35
C GLY A 293 -0.55 1.81 12.94
N ASN A 294 -0.34 0.54 12.65
CA ASN A 294 -0.49 0.00 11.30
C ASN A 294 -1.93 -0.02 10.77
N PHE A 295 -2.94 0.10 11.65
CA PHE A 295 -4.31 0.40 11.19
C PHE A 295 -4.44 1.80 10.56
N GLY A 296 -3.49 2.69 10.82
CA GLY A 296 -3.42 4.02 10.26
C GLY A 296 -4.43 5.02 10.82
N THR A 297 -4.24 6.28 10.42
CA THR A 297 -5.23 7.35 10.60
C THR A 297 -6.34 7.20 9.57
N PHE A 298 -6.00 6.98 8.32
CA PHE A 298 -6.94 6.55 7.30
C PHE A 298 -6.64 5.11 6.91
N ASN A 299 -7.66 4.39 6.47
CA ASN A 299 -7.56 3.00 6.04
C ASN A 299 -8.53 2.76 4.84
N TRP A 300 -8.88 1.49 4.57
CA TRP A 300 -9.61 1.01 3.39
C TRP A 300 -10.87 1.80 3.00
N GLY A 301 -11.57 2.42 3.96
CA GLY A 301 -12.80 3.19 3.71
C GLY A 301 -12.61 4.48 2.90
N GLY A 302 -11.38 4.96 2.72
CA GLY A 302 -11.08 6.14 1.92
C GLY A 302 -11.72 7.43 2.41
N LEU A 303 -12.07 8.30 1.47
CA LEU A 303 -12.66 9.62 1.71
C LEU A 303 -13.75 9.93 0.69
N ALA A 304 -14.61 10.88 1.02
CA ALA A 304 -15.54 11.49 0.08
C ALA A 304 -15.18 12.97 -0.08
N VAL A 305 -15.30 13.51 -1.29
CA VAL A 305 -15.06 14.93 -1.56
C VAL A 305 -16.27 15.53 -2.24
N ASP A 306 -16.70 16.69 -1.75
CA ASP A 306 -17.61 17.59 -2.43
C ASP A 306 -16.78 18.54 -3.31
N PRO A 307 -16.77 18.34 -4.64
CA PRO A 307 -15.94 19.14 -5.54
C PRO A 307 -16.47 20.57 -5.74
N GLU A 308 -17.76 20.83 -5.50
CA GLU A 308 -18.35 22.17 -5.66
C GLU A 308 -17.94 23.09 -4.51
N ASN A 309 -17.98 22.57 -3.28
CA ASN A 309 -17.68 23.34 -2.08
C ASN A 309 -16.24 23.15 -1.57
N GLY A 310 -15.47 22.22 -2.15
CA GLY A 310 -14.11 21.92 -1.74
C GLY A 310 -14.03 21.30 -0.34
N VAL A 311 -15.01 20.49 0.03
CA VAL A 311 -15.11 19.88 1.37
C VAL A 311 -14.77 18.40 1.30
N MET A 312 -13.85 17.95 2.15
CA MET A 312 -13.53 16.55 2.33
C MET A 312 -14.22 15.98 3.56
N PHE A 313 -14.80 14.79 3.42
CA PHE A 313 -15.32 13.98 4.51
C PHE A 313 -14.44 12.74 4.66
N GLY A 314 -13.89 12.54 5.86
CA GLY A 314 -13.06 11.39 6.19
C GLY A 314 -13.34 10.92 7.62
N MET A 315 -12.90 9.71 7.93
CA MET A 315 -13.06 9.08 9.24
C MET A 315 -11.68 8.76 9.83
N PRO A 316 -10.95 9.76 10.37
CA PRO A 316 -9.65 9.50 10.96
C PRO A 316 -9.77 8.63 12.22
N THR A 317 -8.91 7.62 12.35
CA THR A 317 -8.82 6.71 13.50
C THR A 317 -7.50 6.86 14.23
N TYR A 318 -7.52 6.83 15.56
CA TYR A 318 -6.32 7.04 16.36
C TYR A 318 -6.08 5.85 17.27
N LEU A 319 -5.38 4.85 16.74
CA LEU A 319 -5.05 3.62 17.47
C LEU A 319 -3.53 3.41 17.49
N ALA A 320 -2.99 3.14 18.69
CA ALA A 320 -1.57 2.82 18.87
C ALA A 320 -1.37 1.31 18.93
N PHE A 321 -0.21 0.85 18.46
CA PHE A 321 0.17 -0.55 18.45
C PHE A 321 1.57 -0.72 19.04
N THR A 322 1.85 -1.91 19.55
CA THR A 322 3.21 -2.26 20.00
C THR A 322 3.82 -3.22 18.99
N SER A 323 4.97 -2.85 18.42
CA SER A 323 5.76 -3.74 17.57
C SER A 323 7.04 -4.15 18.31
N LYS A 324 7.29 -5.47 18.39
CA LYS A 324 8.47 -6.01 19.07
C LYS A 324 9.12 -7.06 18.19
N LEU A 325 10.39 -6.82 17.86
CA LEU A 325 11.20 -7.77 17.12
C LEU A 325 11.68 -8.87 18.08
N ILE A 326 11.49 -10.12 17.68
CA ILE A 326 11.95 -11.29 18.45
C ILE A 326 13.12 -11.93 17.70
N PRO A 327 14.33 -12.00 18.28
CA PRO A 327 15.46 -12.66 17.64
C PRO A 327 15.16 -14.14 17.36
N LYS A 328 15.47 -14.61 16.14
CA LYS A 328 15.13 -15.96 15.69
C LYS A 328 15.71 -17.06 16.60
N ASP A 329 16.89 -16.86 17.14
CA ASP A 329 17.58 -17.78 18.07
C ASP A 329 16.91 -17.91 19.44
N THR A 330 16.00 -16.98 19.79
CA THR A 330 15.22 -17.01 21.04
C THR A 330 13.87 -17.69 20.89
N LEU A 331 13.40 -17.84 19.66
CA LEU A 331 12.27 -18.69 19.32
C LEU A 331 12.84 -20.13 19.32
N GLY A 332 12.21 -21.07 20.02
CA GLY A 332 12.63 -22.48 19.97
C GLY A 332 12.50 -23.08 18.56
N ASP A 333 12.43 -24.41 18.41
CA ASP A 333 12.02 -25.03 17.14
C ASP A 333 10.57 -24.65 16.79
N VAL A 334 10.37 -23.45 16.27
CA VAL A 334 9.24 -23.10 15.43
C VAL A 334 9.69 -23.56 14.06
N GLY A 335 9.27 -24.77 13.68
CA GLY A 335 9.72 -25.42 12.45
C GLY A 335 9.63 -24.48 11.25
N ASP A 336 10.52 -24.69 10.27
CA ASP A 336 10.64 -23.89 9.05
C ASP A 336 9.24 -23.64 8.44
N GLN A 337 8.68 -22.45 8.68
CA GLN A 337 7.48 -21.95 8.03
C GLN A 337 7.83 -20.71 7.23
#